data_AF-U6EE84-F1
#
_entry.id   AF-U6EE84-F1
#
_cell.length_a   1.000
_cell.length_b   1.000
_cell.length_c   1.000
_cell.angle_alpha   90.00
_cell.angle_beta   90.00
_cell.angle_gamma   90.00
#
_symmetry.space_group_name_H-M   'P 1'
#
loop_
_entity.id
_entity.type
_entity.pdbx_description
1 polymer ?
#
loop_
_entity_poly.entity_id
_entity_poly.type
_entity_poly.pdbx_seq_one_letter_code
_entity_poly.pdbx_strand_id
1 'polypeptide(L)'
;MARPRRFRRISEEPQIRCFKPEREDLDSLKPIEILIDEFEAIRLRDYHDIQQKRSAEIMGVSQPTFHRILTSARKKIAEALINGNTIVIIGYQMMIYQCNDCGFQWQHPRKEYKQCPDCGSKNINVTKKDEYSETSPDSLLERRSYGGRGIGAGPPPVCKCPQCGYEAPKTRSVPCSNTKCPKCDTPLCGTPQNSD
;
A
#
# COMPACT_ATOMS: atom_id res chain seq x y z
N MET A 1 8.68 29.41 -6.15
CA MET A 1 8.89 28.21 -5.29
C MET A 1 7.91 27.11 -5.68
N ALA A 2 8.38 25.90 -5.97
CA ALA A 2 7.52 24.77 -6.30
C ALA A 2 6.82 24.27 -5.01
N ARG A 3 5.49 24.34 -4.97
CA ARG A 3 4.69 23.90 -3.83
C ARG A 3 4.91 22.40 -3.58
N PRO A 4 5.19 21.97 -2.34
CA PRO A 4 5.29 20.54 -2.00
C PRO A 4 4.04 19.80 -2.45
N ARG A 5 4.21 18.67 -3.15
CA ARG A 5 3.08 17.83 -3.57
C ARG A 5 2.54 17.13 -2.32
N ARG A 6 1.28 17.38 -1.98
CA ARG A 6 0.58 16.67 -0.91
C ARG A 6 0.40 15.20 -1.28
N PHE A 7 0.39 14.33 -0.27
CA PHE A 7 -0.03 12.94 -0.41
C PHE A 7 -1.42 12.88 -1.04
N ARG A 8 -1.57 12.02 -2.03
CA ARG A 8 -2.79 11.86 -2.82
C ARG A 8 -3.49 10.61 -2.33
N ARG A 9 -4.81 10.65 -2.25
CA ARG A 9 -5.60 9.49 -1.84
C ARG A 9 -5.68 8.53 -3.02
N ILE A 10 -5.26 7.30 -2.79
CA ILE A 10 -5.47 6.16 -3.68
C ILE A 10 -6.49 5.29 -2.97
N SER A 11 -7.56 4.93 -3.68
CA SER A 11 -8.63 4.14 -3.07
C SER A 11 -8.33 2.65 -3.03
N GLU A 12 -7.45 2.15 -3.91
CA GLU A 12 -7.06 0.72 -3.95
C GLU A 12 -5.69 0.55 -4.62
N GLU A 13 -4.89 -0.39 -4.14
CA GLU A 13 -3.63 -0.75 -4.80
C GLU A 13 -3.87 -1.64 -6.04
N PRO A 14 -3.09 -1.46 -7.11
CA PRO A 14 -3.19 -2.29 -8.30
C PRO A 14 -2.76 -3.74 -8.00
N GLN A 15 -3.67 -4.70 -8.21
CA GLN A 15 -3.40 -6.14 -8.11
C GLN A 15 -2.42 -6.62 -9.20
N ILE A 16 -2.51 -6.02 -10.40
CA ILE A 16 -1.60 -6.26 -11.52
C ILE A 16 -0.73 -5.03 -11.68
N ARG A 17 0.59 -5.19 -11.48
CA ARG A 17 1.56 -4.09 -11.59
C ARG A 17 2.39 -4.13 -12.86
N CYS A 18 2.22 -5.13 -13.74
CA CYS A 18 3.00 -5.24 -14.97
C CYS A 18 2.14 -5.76 -16.14
N PHE A 19 2.21 -5.07 -17.28
CA PHE A 19 1.63 -5.51 -18.55
C PHE A 19 2.75 -5.60 -19.57
N LYS A 20 2.92 -6.78 -20.19
CA LYS A 20 3.97 -7.05 -21.17
C LYS A 20 3.34 -7.30 -22.53
N PRO A 21 3.85 -6.69 -23.61
CA PRO A 21 3.44 -7.04 -24.96
C PRO A 21 3.94 -8.44 -25.33
N GLU A 22 3.20 -9.12 -26.18
CA GLU A 22 3.58 -10.42 -26.71
C GLU A 22 4.58 -10.22 -27.86
N ARG A 23 5.87 -10.35 -27.55
CA ARG A 23 6.99 -10.21 -28.49
C ARG A 23 8.21 -10.98 -27.98
N GLU A 24 9.06 -11.44 -28.89
CA GLU A 24 10.22 -12.28 -28.56
C GLU A 24 11.42 -11.46 -28.05
N ASP A 25 11.50 -10.17 -28.39
CA ASP A 25 12.62 -9.27 -28.11
C ASP A 25 12.37 -8.30 -26.94
N LEU A 26 11.84 -8.80 -25.81
CA LEU A 26 11.42 -7.97 -24.68
C LEU A 26 12.53 -7.07 -24.09
N ASP A 27 13.80 -7.48 -24.19
CA ASP A 27 14.96 -6.78 -23.63
C ASP A 27 15.39 -5.55 -24.44
N SER A 28 14.83 -5.33 -25.64
CA SER A 28 15.25 -4.23 -26.53
C SER A 28 14.74 -2.85 -26.07
N LEU A 29 13.62 -2.79 -25.35
CA LEU A 29 12.99 -1.52 -24.96
C LEU A 29 12.89 -1.36 -23.44
N LYS A 30 13.20 -0.15 -22.98
CA LYS A 30 13.03 0.24 -21.58
C LYS A 30 11.55 0.20 -21.19
N PRO A 31 11.19 -0.37 -20.03
CA PRO A 31 9.82 -0.31 -19.53
C PRO A 31 9.36 1.13 -19.30
N ILE A 32 8.07 1.37 -19.52
CA ILE A 32 7.42 2.63 -19.20
C ILE A 32 6.77 2.54 -17.83
N GLU A 33 7.21 3.42 -16.94
CA GLU A 33 6.77 3.47 -15.56
C GLU A 33 5.53 4.36 -15.42
N ILE A 34 4.42 3.77 -15.00
CA ILE A 34 3.19 4.46 -14.61
C ILE A 34 3.21 4.61 -13.09
N LEU A 35 3.15 5.84 -12.60
CA LEU A 35 3.07 6.08 -11.16
C LEU A 35 1.69 5.68 -10.64
N ILE A 36 1.60 5.28 -9.37
CA ILE A 36 0.32 4.93 -8.76
C ILE A 36 -0.71 6.07 -8.80
N ASP A 37 -0.24 7.33 -8.81
CA ASP A 37 -1.05 8.52 -9.08
C ASP A 37 -1.67 8.55 -10.48
N GLU A 38 -0.87 8.18 -11.47
CA GLU A 38 -1.24 8.15 -12.87
C GLU A 38 -2.26 7.02 -13.10
N PHE A 39 -2.02 5.86 -12.47
CA PHE A 39 -2.96 4.75 -12.45
C PHE A 39 -4.31 5.14 -11.83
N GLU A 40 -4.32 5.75 -10.64
CA GLU A 40 -5.56 6.16 -9.98
C GLU A 40 -6.32 7.22 -10.81
N ALA A 41 -5.59 8.15 -11.44
CA ALA A 41 -6.23 9.15 -12.31
C ALA A 41 -6.94 8.51 -13.52
N ILE A 42 -6.32 7.51 -14.16
CA ILE A 42 -6.94 6.72 -15.24
C ILE A 42 -8.14 5.94 -14.71
N ARG A 43 -7.98 5.24 -13.58
CA ARG A 43 -9.06 4.45 -12.98
C ARG A 43 -10.29 5.31 -12.69
N LEU A 44 -10.12 6.48 -12.07
CA LEU A 44 -11.24 7.37 -11.75
C LEU A 44 -11.85 7.99 -13.01
N ARG A 45 -11.04 8.54 -13.92
CA ARG A 45 -11.57 9.30 -15.06
C ARG A 45 -11.97 8.44 -16.25
N ASP A 46 -11.15 7.46 -16.62
CA ASP A 46 -11.28 6.72 -17.88
C ASP A 46 -11.97 5.37 -17.68
N TYR A 47 -11.80 4.72 -16.52
CA TYR A 47 -12.45 3.43 -16.23
C TYR A 47 -13.83 3.61 -15.55
N HIS A 48 -13.93 4.43 -14.50
CA HIS A 48 -15.20 4.69 -13.80
C HIS A 48 -15.99 5.89 -14.36
N ASP A 49 -15.48 6.58 -15.38
CA ASP A 49 -16.07 7.78 -16.00
C ASP A 49 -16.45 8.91 -15.00
N ILE A 50 -15.75 9.01 -13.88
CA ILE A 50 -16.03 10.04 -12.87
C ILE A 50 -15.57 11.40 -13.39
N GLN A 51 -16.40 12.43 -13.27
CA GLN A 51 -16.09 13.78 -13.76
C GLN A 51 -14.76 14.30 -13.18
N GLN A 52 -13.95 14.96 -14.02
CA GLN A 52 -12.59 15.39 -13.68
C GLN A 52 -12.50 16.20 -12.38
N LYS A 53 -13.45 17.12 -12.15
CA LYS A 53 -13.50 17.91 -10.91
C LYS A 53 -13.67 17.00 -9.70
N ARG A 54 -14.59 16.03 -9.78
CA ARG A 54 -14.85 15.06 -8.72
C ARG A 54 -13.68 14.11 -8.51
N SER A 55 -13.02 13.64 -9.56
CA SER A 55 -11.82 12.80 -9.47
C SER A 55 -10.66 13.54 -8.78
N ALA A 56 -10.51 14.84 -9.05
CA ALA A 56 -9.53 15.68 -8.35
C ALA A 56 -9.83 15.81 -6.85
N GLU A 57 -11.12 15.99 -6.50
CA GLU A 57 -11.57 16.01 -5.10
C GLU A 57 -11.28 14.68 -4.40
N ILE A 58 -11.58 13.55 -5.04
CA ILE A 58 -11.31 12.19 -4.51
C ILE A 58 -9.81 12.01 -4.22
N MET A 59 -8.95 12.39 -5.17
CA MET A 59 -7.49 12.31 -5.00
C MET A 59 -6.91 13.37 -4.04
N GLY A 60 -7.70 14.35 -3.59
CA GLY A 60 -7.24 15.43 -2.71
C GLY A 60 -6.30 16.44 -3.39
N VAL A 61 -6.46 16.67 -4.70
CA VAL A 61 -5.61 17.60 -5.49
C VAL A 61 -6.45 18.66 -6.20
N SER A 62 -5.80 19.73 -6.67
CA SER A 62 -6.48 20.71 -7.52
C SER A 62 -6.81 20.12 -8.89
N GLN A 63 -7.90 20.57 -9.51
CA GLN A 63 -8.31 20.13 -10.85
C GLN A 63 -7.21 20.28 -11.92
N PRO A 64 -6.40 21.37 -11.96
CA PRO A 64 -5.26 21.46 -12.88
C PRO A 64 -4.15 20.43 -12.57
N THR A 65 -3.95 20.07 -11.30
CA THR A 65 -2.98 19.04 -10.91
C THR A 65 -3.45 17.67 -11.37
N PHE A 66 -4.74 17.35 -11.15
CA PHE A 66 -5.34 16.11 -11.65
C PHE A 66 -5.22 16.01 -13.18
N HIS A 67 -5.54 17.09 -13.90
CA HIS A 67 -5.40 17.15 -15.36
C HIS A 67 -3.98 16.79 -15.80
N ARG A 68 -2.96 17.39 -15.17
CA ARG A 68 -1.55 17.11 -15.50
C ARG A 68 -1.16 15.66 -15.23
N ILE A 69 -1.67 15.05 -14.16
CA ILE A 69 -1.44 13.63 -13.85
C ILE A 69 -2.07 12.75 -14.93
N LEU A 70 -3.35 12.98 -15.24
CA LEU A 70 -4.09 12.20 -16.24
C LEU A 70 -3.46 12.31 -17.63
N THR A 71 -3.10 13.51 -18.07
CA THR A 71 -2.46 13.74 -19.37
C THR A 71 -1.10 13.04 -19.45
N SER A 72 -0.31 13.09 -18.37
CA SER A 72 0.96 12.34 -18.28
C SER A 72 0.73 10.83 -18.40
N ALA A 73 -0.26 10.30 -17.66
CA ALA A 73 -0.63 8.90 -17.67
C ALA A 73 -1.03 8.40 -19.07
N ARG A 74 -1.95 9.12 -19.72
CA ARG A 74 -2.42 8.78 -21.08
C ARG A 74 -1.29 8.83 -22.11
N LYS A 75 -0.39 9.82 -22.02
CA LYS A 75 0.76 9.91 -22.92
C LYS A 75 1.67 8.68 -22.79
N LYS A 76 1.99 8.27 -21.57
CA LYS A 76 2.82 7.09 -21.30
C LYS A 76 2.17 5.80 -21.79
N ILE A 77 0.87 5.64 -21.58
CA ILE A 77 0.13 4.49 -22.11
C ILE A 77 0.15 4.48 -23.63
N ALA A 78 -0.12 5.63 -24.28
CA ALA A 78 -0.07 5.72 -25.73
C ALA A 78 1.33 5.36 -26.26
N GLU A 79 2.38 5.89 -25.65
CA GLU A 79 3.77 5.54 -26.00
C GLU A 79 4.03 4.05 -25.87
N ALA A 80 3.60 3.43 -24.78
CA ALA A 80 3.77 2.00 -24.55
C ALA A 80 3.02 1.14 -25.58
N LEU A 81 1.80 1.53 -25.93
CA LEU A 81 0.98 0.81 -26.92
C LEU A 81 1.55 0.94 -28.34
N ILE A 82 2.06 2.11 -28.72
CA ILE A 82 2.59 2.35 -30.07
C ILE A 82 3.96 1.69 -30.28
N ASN A 83 4.83 1.79 -29.29
CA ASN A 83 6.20 1.27 -29.39
C ASN A 83 6.33 -0.17 -28.90
N GLY A 84 5.30 -0.72 -28.27
CA GLY A 84 5.35 -2.04 -27.63
C GLY A 84 6.26 -2.05 -26.40
N ASN A 85 6.24 -1.02 -25.56
CA ASN A 85 6.97 -1.06 -24.29
C ASN A 85 6.18 -1.87 -23.24
N THR A 86 6.90 -2.56 -22.37
CA THR A 86 6.34 -3.07 -21.12
C THR A 86 5.85 -1.91 -20.25
N ILE A 87 4.63 -2.02 -19.71
CA ILE A 87 4.09 -1.07 -18.73
C ILE A 87 4.32 -1.64 -17.33
N VAL A 88 4.88 -0.83 -16.44
CA VAL A 88 5.07 -1.17 -15.03
C VAL A 88 4.42 -0.10 -14.15
N ILE A 89 3.54 -0.50 -13.24
CA ILE A 89 2.92 0.40 -12.27
C ILE A 89 3.76 0.42 -11.00
N ILE A 90 4.29 1.60 -10.67
CA ILE A 90 5.18 1.80 -9.53
C ILE A 90 4.46 2.57 -8.42
N GLY A 91 4.52 2.01 -7.21
CA GLY A 91 4.04 2.64 -5.98
C GLY A 91 4.89 3.83 -5.54
N TYR A 92 4.58 4.40 -4.38
CA TYR A 92 5.49 5.39 -3.78
C TYR A 92 6.62 4.68 -3.05
N GLN A 93 7.85 4.97 -3.44
CA GLN A 93 8.99 4.71 -2.56
C GLN A 93 9.09 5.85 -1.57
N MET A 94 8.70 5.59 -0.32
CA MET A 94 8.89 6.56 0.75
C MET A 94 10.38 6.54 1.12
N MET A 95 11.11 7.60 0.75
CA MET A 95 12.49 7.78 1.20
C MET A 95 12.47 8.47 2.56
N ILE A 96 13.00 7.77 3.55
CA ILE A 96 13.22 8.29 4.91
C ILE A 96 14.67 8.75 4.98
N TYR A 97 14.87 9.99 5.37
CA TYR A 97 16.15 10.62 5.54
C TYR A 97 16.44 10.83 7.03
N GLN A 98 17.68 10.61 7.43
CA GLN A 98 18.18 10.93 8.76
C GLN A 98 19.55 11.59 8.65
N CYS A 99 19.73 12.76 9.25
CA CYS A 99 21.05 13.37 9.36
C CYS A 99 21.81 12.75 10.53
N ASN A 100 23.04 12.30 10.29
CA ASN A 100 23.89 11.71 11.33
C ASN A 100 24.51 12.76 12.26
N ASP A 101 24.61 14.02 11.83
CA ASP A 101 25.29 15.08 12.60
C ASP A 101 24.33 15.82 13.55
N CYS A 102 23.08 16.06 13.14
CA CYS A 102 22.07 16.75 13.98
C CYS A 102 20.91 15.85 14.40
N GLY A 103 20.83 14.61 13.91
CA GLY A 103 19.74 13.69 14.21
C GLY A 103 18.40 14.02 13.54
N PHE A 104 18.30 15.10 12.75
CA PHE A 104 17.06 15.49 12.08
C PHE A 104 16.58 14.39 11.11
N GLN A 105 15.32 13.98 11.27
CA GLN A 105 14.67 12.96 10.44
C GLN A 105 13.55 13.59 9.61
N TRP A 106 13.49 13.24 8.33
CA TRP A 106 12.40 13.70 7.44
C TRP A 106 12.11 12.68 6.37
N GLN A 107 10.97 12.85 5.69
CA GLN A 107 10.51 11.92 4.66
C GLN A 107 10.17 12.71 3.40
N HIS A 108 10.55 12.19 2.23
CA HIS A 108 10.13 12.78 0.98
C HIS A 108 9.89 11.70 -0.09
N PRO A 109 8.74 11.69 -0.77
CA PRO A 109 8.36 10.59 -1.68
C PRO A 109 9.15 10.51 -2.99
N ARG A 110 9.99 11.50 -3.35
CA ARG A 110 10.59 11.63 -4.71
C ARG A 110 11.82 12.53 -4.80
N LYS A 111 11.94 13.57 -3.98
CA LYS A 111 13.05 14.51 -4.05
C LYS A 111 14.22 13.96 -3.25
N GLU A 112 15.36 13.84 -3.92
CA GLU A 112 16.63 13.52 -3.29
C GLU A 112 17.23 14.75 -2.61
N TYR A 113 17.78 14.54 -1.42
CA TYR A 113 18.43 15.58 -0.63
C TYR A 113 19.92 15.26 -0.53
N LYS A 114 20.75 16.20 -0.99
CA LYS A 114 22.22 16.14 -0.85
C LYS A 114 22.72 16.79 0.44
N GLN A 115 21.87 17.56 1.11
CA GLN A 115 22.17 18.32 2.34
C GLN A 115 20.97 18.28 3.29
N CYS A 116 21.26 18.25 4.59
CA CYS A 116 20.28 18.31 5.65
C CYS A 116 19.61 19.69 5.59
N PRO A 117 18.27 19.77 5.53
CA PRO A 117 17.56 21.05 5.46
C PRO A 117 17.64 21.84 6.77
N ASP A 118 18.05 21.22 7.88
CA ASP A 118 18.19 21.85 9.19
C ASP A 118 19.61 22.42 9.42
N CYS A 119 20.64 21.58 9.29
CA CYS A 119 22.03 21.97 9.59
C CYS A 119 22.95 22.14 8.39
N GLY A 120 22.49 21.86 7.16
CA GLY A 120 23.30 21.94 5.93
C GLY A 120 24.33 20.81 5.76
N SER A 121 24.43 19.86 6.69
CA SER A 121 25.37 18.74 6.59
C SER A 121 25.06 17.85 5.39
N LYS A 122 26.13 17.30 4.78
CA LYS A 122 26.05 16.27 3.72
C LYS A 122 25.93 14.85 4.29
N ASN A 123 26.05 14.69 5.60
CA ASN A 123 26.06 13.40 6.28
C ASN A 123 24.62 12.93 6.57
N ILE A 124 23.95 12.43 5.53
CA ILE A 124 22.54 12.00 5.56
C ILE A 124 22.47 10.53 5.16
N ASN A 125 21.76 9.73 5.95
CA ASN A 125 21.38 8.37 5.62
C ASN A 125 19.99 8.35 4.96
N VAL A 126 19.81 7.51 3.94
CA VAL A 126 18.53 7.33 3.23
C VAL A 126 18.12 5.87 3.33
N THR A 127 16.99 5.62 3.96
CA THR A 127 16.33 4.31 3.93
C THR A 127 15.19 4.36 2.93
N LYS A 128 15.27 3.53 1.89
CA LYS A 128 14.13 3.26 1.01
C LYS A 128 13.26 2.23 1.72
N LYS A 129 12.11 2.66 2.24
CA LYS A 129 11.06 1.69 2.55
C LYS A 129 10.31 1.46 1.26
N ASP A 130 10.68 0.38 0.58
CA ASP A 130 9.71 -0.30 -0.25
C ASP A 130 8.67 -0.86 0.72
N GLU A 131 7.39 -0.60 0.51
CA GLU A 131 6.30 -1.30 1.19
C GLU A 131 6.20 -2.77 0.68
N TYR A 132 7.35 -3.44 0.60
CA TYR A 132 7.53 -4.81 0.14
C TYR A 132 8.47 -5.52 1.12
N SER A 133 7.91 -6.24 2.08
CA SER A 133 8.52 -7.51 2.43
C SER A 133 8.46 -8.38 1.17
N GLU A 134 9.59 -8.89 0.72
CA GLU A 134 9.64 -10.05 -0.17
C GLU A 134 8.73 -11.13 0.44
N THR A 135 7.54 -11.29 -0.12
CA THR A 135 6.94 -12.62 -0.16
C THR A 135 7.40 -13.17 -1.50
N SER A 136 8.26 -14.17 -1.39
CA SER A 136 8.69 -15.05 -2.47
C SER A 136 7.56 -15.34 -3.45
N PRO A 137 7.87 -15.57 -4.75
CA PRO A 137 6.87 -15.99 -5.73
C PRO A 137 6.43 -17.42 -5.41
N ASP A 138 5.55 -17.59 -4.43
CA ASP A 138 4.78 -18.81 -4.28
C ASP A 138 3.76 -18.87 -5.41
N SER A 139 4.24 -19.42 -6.52
CA SER A 139 3.52 -20.33 -7.40
C SER A 139 2.03 -20.05 -7.59
N LEU A 140 1.70 -19.30 -8.66
CA LEU A 140 0.37 -19.25 -9.29
C LEU A 140 -0.15 -20.61 -9.80
N LEU A 141 0.55 -21.71 -9.48
CA LEU A 141 0.14 -23.10 -9.68
C LEU A 141 -0.31 -23.81 -8.39
N GLU A 142 -0.16 -23.20 -7.21
CA GLU A 142 -0.94 -23.60 -6.03
C GLU A 142 -2.25 -22.79 -5.99
N ARG A 143 -3.08 -22.93 -7.03
CA ARG A 143 -4.53 -22.95 -6.78
C ARG A 143 -4.81 -24.22 -5.99
N ARG A 144 -4.50 -24.19 -4.68
CA ARG A 144 -5.19 -25.07 -3.74
C ARG A 144 -6.63 -24.64 -3.84
N SER A 145 -7.44 -25.47 -4.51
CA SER A 145 -8.86 -25.57 -4.24
C SER A 145 -9.05 -25.33 -2.75
N TYR A 146 -9.86 -24.33 -2.38
CA TYR A 146 -10.40 -24.18 -1.02
C TYR A 146 -11.40 -25.32 -0.74
N GLY A 147 -10.95 -26.56 -0.96
CA GLY A 147 -11.52 -27.84 -0.55
C GLY A 147 -10.50 -28.60 0.30
N GLY A 148 -9.62 -27.88 1.01
CA GLY A 148 -8.79 -28.46 2.08
C GLY A 148 -9.66 -28.85 3.26
N ARG A 149 -9.34 -30.00 3.88
CA ARG A 149 -10.00 -30.47 5.11
C ARG A 149 -9.97 -29.35 6.14
N GLY A 150 -11.14 -28.86 6.54
CA GLY A 150 -11.26 -27.81 7.55
C GLY A 150 -10.59 -28.24 8.84
N ILE A 151 -9.41 -27.69 9.13
CA ILE A 151 -8.87 -27.62 10.49
C ILE A 151 -9.51 -26.39 11.12
N GLY A 152 -10.83 -26.47 11.31
CA GLY A 152 -11.54 -25.51 12.14
C GLY A 152 -11.15 -25.77 13.57
N ALA A 153 -10.13 -25.08 14.08
CA ALA A 153 -9.98 -24.92 15.52
C ALA A 153 -11.30 -24.30 16.00
N GLY A 154 -12.10 -25.09 16.72
CA GLY A 154 -13.41 -24.68 17.19
C GLY A 154 -13.34 -23.36 17.98
N PRO A 155 -14.49 -22.74 18.27
CA PRO A 155 -14.53 -21.51 19.05
C PRO A 155 -13.74 -21.68 20.36
N PRO A 156 -12.92 -20.69 20.76
CA PRO A 156 -12.07 -20.79 21.94
C PRO A 156 -12.94 -21.05 23.19
N PRO A 157 -12.51 -21.92 24.11
CA PRO A 157 -13.32 -22.29 25.28
C PRO A 157 -13.37 -21.18 26.34
N VAL A 158 -12.41 -20.26 26.30
CA VAL A 158 -12.23 -19.20 27.30
C VAL A 158 -12.04 -17.86 26.60
N CYS A 159 -12.67 -16.84 27.16
CA CYS A 159 -12.44 -15.44 26.85
C CYS A 159 -11.50 -14.84 27.92
N LYS A 160 -10.40 -14.23 27.51
CA LYS A 160 -9.40 -13.62 28.39
C LYS A 160 -9.34 -12.11 28.20
N CYS A 161 -9.13 -11.37 29.27
CA CYS A 161 -8.90 -9.94 29.21
C CYS A 161 -7.43 -9.65 28.85
N PRO A 162 -7.15 -8.88 27.79
CA PRO A 162 -5.77 -8.56 27.40
C PRO A 162 -5.06 -7.61 28.37
N GLN A 163 -5.82 -6.89 29.20
CA GLN A 163 -5.26 -5.87 30.09
C GLN A 163 -4.95 -6.38 31.50
N CYS A 164 -5.83 -7.19 32.10
CA CYS A 164 -5.67 -7.68 33.47
C CYS A 164 -5.58 -9.21 33.59
N GLY A 165 -5.65 -9.93 32.47
CA GLY A 165 -5.55 -11.39 32.45
C GLY A 165 -6.75 -12.15 33.01
N TYR A 166 -7.87 -11.47 33.31
CA TYR A 166 -9.11 -12.11 33.76
C TYR A 166 -9.63 -13.13 32.73
N GLU A 167 -10.02 -14.32 33.17
CA GLU A 167 -10.52 -15.41 32.33
C GLU A 167 -11.98 -15.73 32.66
N ALA A 168 -12.79 -15.94 31.62
CA ALA A 168 -14.19 -16.33 31.74
C ALA A 168 -14.56 -17.36 30.67
N PRO A 169 -15.48 -18.30 30.96
CA PRO A 169 -15.91 -19.30 29.99
C PRO A 169 -16.60 -18.64 28.78
N LYS A 170 -16.35 -19.17 27.58
CA LYS A 170 -16.98 -18.71 26.35
C LYS A 170 -18.49 -18.99 26.37
N THR A 171 -19.29 -17.94 26.22
CA THR A 171 -20.71 -18.07 25.88
C THR A 171 -20.85 -18.45 24.40
N ARG A 172 -21.58 -19.54 24.13
CA ARG A 172 -21.85 -19.99 22.76
C ARG A 172 -22.58 -18.89 21.98
N SER A 173 -22.21 -18.73 20.71
CA SER A 173 -22.80 -17.75 19.79
C SER A 173 -22.59 -16.27 20.12
N VAL A 174 -21.85 -15.94 21.19
CA VAL A 174 -21.52 -14.55 21.55
C VAL A 174 -20.01 -14.34 21.40
N PRO A 175 -19.53 -13.47 20.48
CA PRO A 175 -18.10 -13.14 20.35
C PRO A 175 -17.50 -12.66 21.69
N CYS A 176 -16.25 -13.04 22.00
CA CYS A 176 -15.62 -12.62 23.27
C CYS A 176 -15.54 -11.09 23.37
N SER A 177 -15.40 -10.42 22.23
CA SER A 177 -15.36 -8.97 22.12
C SER A 177 -16.63 -8.26 22.58
N ASN A 178 -17.78 -8.96 22.63
CA ASN A 178 -19.04 -8.38 23.10
C ASN A 178 -19.18 -8.41 24.63
N THR A 179 -18.29 -9.12 25.33
CA THR A 179 -18.29 -9.20 26.79
C THR A 179 -17.19 -8.31 27.35
N LYS A 180 -17.52 -7.47 28.34
CA LYS A 180 -16.56 -6.61 29.03
C LYS A 180 -15.98 -7.30 30.27
N CYS A 181 -14.73 -7.01 30.58
CA CYS A 181 -14.07 -7.51 31.78
C CYS A 181 -14.65 -6.85 33.04
N PRO A 182 -15.07 -7.61 34.07
CA PRO A 182 -15.60 -7.05 35.31
C PRO A 182 -14.54 -6.33 36.17
N LYS A 183 -13.25 -6.47 35.86
CA LYS A 183 -12.15 -5.84 36.63
C LYS A 183 -11.70 -4.49 36.06
N CYS A 184 -11.72 -4.32 34.74
CA CYS A 184 -11.14 -3.15 34.08
C CYS A 184 -11.96 -2.62 32.89
N ASP A 185 -13.18 -3.14 32.68
CA ASP A 185 -14.13 -2.76 31.62
C ASP A 185 -13.64 -2.94 30.16
N THR A 186 -12.44 -3.50 29.96
CA THR A 186 -11.88 -3.82 28.64
C THR A 186 -12.61 -5.00 27.98
N PRO A 187 -12.90 -4.96 26.67
CA PRO A 187 -13.44 -6.10 25.93
C PRO A 187 -12.55 -7.35 26.05
N LEU A 188 -13.15 -8.53 26.18
CA LEU A 188 -12.41 -9.80 26.24
C LEU A 188 -12.01 -10.27 24.83
N CYS A 189 -10.93 -11.05 24.74
CA CYS A 189 -10.49 -11.72 23.51
C CYS A 189 -10.53 -13.26 23.67
N GLY A 190 -10.67 -13.99 22.57
CA GLY A 190 -10.67 -15.46 22.61
C GLY A 190 -9.24 -15.99 22.58
N THR A 191 -8.89 -16.85 23.54
CA THR A 191 -7.56 -17.51 23.56
C THR A 191 -7.68 -18.94 23.04
N PRO A 192 -6.87 -19.35 22.05
CA PRO A 192 -6.81 -20.75 21.64
C PRO A 192 -6.33 -21.61 22.82
N GLN A 193 -6.81 -22.84 22.93
CA GLN A 193 -6.17 -23.81 23.83
C GLN A 193 -4.76 -24.05 23.32
N ASN A 194 -3.75 -23.69 24.09
CA ASN A 194 -2.46 -24.35 23.95
C ASN A 194 -2.69 -25.78 24.42
N SER A 195 -2.76 -26.71 23.49
CA SER A 195 -2.61 -28.12 23.79
C SER A 195 -1.16 -28.34 24.25
N ASP A 196 -0.99 -28.76 25.50
CA ASP A 196 0.18 -29.56 25.89
C ASP A 196 0.24 -30.85 25.06
#